data_AF-A0A7J6PI18-F1
#
_entry.id   AF-A0A7J6PI18-F1
#
_cell.length_a   1.000
_cell.length_b   1.000
_cell.length_c   1.000
_cell.angle_alpha   90.00
_cell.angle_beta   90.00
_cell.angle_gamma   90.00
#
_symmetry.space_group_name_H-M   'P 1'
#
loop_
_entity.id
_entity.type
_entity.pdbx_description
1 polymer ?
#
loop_
_entity_poly.entity_id
_entity_poly.type
_entity_poly.pdbx_seq_one_letter_code
_entity_poly.pdbx_strand_id
1 'polypeptide(L)'
;MLTSITGIAGCILTTAQLPLGVLRRKLRRDHRKYLMTATAAVVVEFWITKKHGVLAGLVAGALHFVGSRLVIPGITGGIGSGKSTAVACLEAKYNVQVLDADKVAREIMEPGRPAFKEVVSSFGDGIVTSQGQINRQKLGELVFADAKARALLNRITHKHIIITMLRRLFSYRVMPPYNKPPLVMDVPLLLETPGLRWLCDPVVVVYVDPQTQLDRLVKRCPTESVTNLTNRIKSQMRLDDKVALADRVLDNRGDLKNLEKQVDDLYEKEIKNM
;
A
#
# COMPACT_ATOMS: atom_id res chain seq x y z
N MET A 1 -17.78 6.83 38.96
CA MET A 1 -18.19 6.87 37.54
C MET A 1 -17.52 7.99 36.73
N LEU A 2 -17.52 9.25 37.19
CA LEU A 2 -16.94 10.39 36.46
C LEU A 2 -15.43 10.27 36.17
N THR A 3 -14.63 9.71 37.09
CA THR A 3 -13.18 9.46 36.91
C THR A 3 -12.86 8.41 35.83
N SER A 4 -13.73 7.41 35.67
CA SER A 4 -13.61 6.39 34.61
C SER A 4 -13.96 6.97 33.24
N ILE A 5 -15.00 7.80 33.15
CA ILE A 5 -15.42 8.46 31.91
C ILE A 5 -14.35 9.46 31.43
N THR A 6 -13.72 10.21 32.34
CA THR A 6 -12.59 11.09 31.98
C THR A 6 -11.36 10.32 31.51
N GLY A 7 -11.08 9.15 32.09
CA GLY A 7 -9.99 8.29 31.64
C GLY A 7 -10.23 7.72 30.23
N ILE A 8 -11.45 7.24 29.97
CA ILE A 8 -11.84 6.71 28.66
C ILE A 8 -11.77 7.81 27.58
N ALA A 9 -12.28 9.01 27.87
CA ALA A 9 -12.22 10.14 26.94
C ALA A 9 -10.77 10.57 26.63
N GLY A 10 -9.88 10.57 27.63
CA GLY A 10 -8.46 10.84 27.45
C GLY A 10 -7.78 9.80 26.55
N CYS A 11 -8.07 8.51 26.75
CA CYS A 11 -7.55 7.42 25.91
C CYS A 11 -8.06 7.52 24.45
N ILE A 12 -9.34 7.83 24.25
CA ILE A 12 -9.91 8.01 22.90
C ILE A 12 -9.22 9.18 22.18
N LEU A 13 -9.07 10.33 22.84
CA LEU A 13 -8.42 11.50 22.24
C LEU A 13 -6.93 11.28 21.96
N THR A 14 -6.26 10.51 22.81
CA THR A 14 -4.85 10.12 22.62
C THR A 14 -4.70 9.18 21.43
N THR A 15 -5.52 8.14 21.34
CA THR A 15 -5.48 7.16 20.23
C THR A 15 -5.92 7.76 18.89
N ALA A 16 -6.83 8.74 18.91
CA ALA A 16 -7.27 9.48 17.72
C ALA A 16 -6.16 10.32 17.07
N GLN A 17 -5.03 10.55 17.75
CA GLN A 17 -3.89 11.25 17.16
C GLN A 17 -3.25 10.48 16.00
N LEU A 18 -3.28 9.15 16.02
CA LEU A 18 -2.74 8.34 14.93
C LEU A 18 -3.47 8.58 13.60
N PRO A 19 -4.81 8.45 13.50
CA PRO A 19 -5.51 8.78 12.27
C PRO A 19 -5.43 10.28 11.91
N LEU A 20 -5.32 11.19 12.88
CA LEU A 20 -5.07 12.61 12.60
C LEU A 20 -3.71 12.84 11.93
N GLY A 21 -2.66 12.13 12.35
CA GLY A 21 -1.35 12.16 11.71
C GLY A 21 -1.39 11.69 10.25
N VAL A 22 -2.14 10.61 9.98
CA VAL A 22 -2.40 10.11 8.61
C VAL A 22 -3.11 11.19 7.78
N LEU A 23 -4.17 11.77 8.33
CA LEU A 23 -4.98 12.79 7.65
C LEU A 23 -4.17 14.05 7.34
N ARG A 24 -3.38 14.54 8.30
CA ARG A 24 -2.48 15.68 8.12
C ARG A 24 -1.50 15.43 6.98
N ARG A 25 -0.93 14.23 6.90
CA ARG A 25 0.00 13.88 5.82
C ARG A 25 -0.70 13.89 4.46
N LYS A 26 -1.89 13.31 4.35
CA LYS A 26 -2.69 13.33 3.11
C LYS A 26 -3.11 14.73 2.65
N LEU A 27 -3.33 15.64 3.60
CA LEU A 27 -3.75 17.00 3.29
C LEU A 27 -2.59 17.95 3.02
N ARG A 28 -1.33 17.47 3.00
CA ARG A 28 -0.13 18.30 2.83
C ARG A 28 -0.10 19.14 1.56
N ARG A 29 -0.80 18.70 0.50
CA ARG A 29 -0.87 19.43 -0.78
C ARG A 29 -1.81 20.65 -0.72
N ASP A 30 -2.77 20.66 0.19
CA ASP A 30 -3.70 21.78 0.39
C ASP A 30 -3.27 22.57 1.63
N HIS A 31 -2.59 23.70 1.41
CA HIS A 31 -1.98 24.48 2.49
C HIS A 31 -2.98 24.85 3.61
N ARG A 32 -4.23 25.20 3.25
CA ARG A 32 -5.26 25.58 4.22
C ARG A 32 -5.67 24.37 5.07
N LYS A 33 -5.95 23.23 4.43
CA LYS A 33 -6.35 22.01 5.15
C LYS A 33 -5.22 21.43 5.99
N TYR A 34 -3.98 21.49 5.51
CA TYR A 34 -2.79 21.12 6.26
C TYR A 34 -2.64 21.98 7.53
N LEU A 35 -2.75 23.31 7.39
CA LEU A 35 -2.64 24.21 8.54
C LEU A 35 -3.75 23.95 9.56
N MET A 36 -5.00 23.80 9.12
CA MET A 36 -6.12 23.49 10.03
C MET A 36 -5.91 22.19 10.80
N THR A 37 -5.48 21.11 10.13
CA THR A 37 -5.22 19.83 10.81
C THR A 37 -4.02 19.89 11.74
N ALA A 38 -2.97 20.63 11.38
CA ALA A 38 -1.82 20.84 12.25
C ALA A 38 -2.19 21.64 13.52
N THR A 39 -2.95 22.74 13.38
CA THR A 39 -3.40 23.54 14.51
C THR A 39 -4.33 22.74 15.42
N ALA A 40 -5.28 21.99 14.85
CA ALA A 40 -6.18 21.14 15.62
C ALA A 40 -5.41 20.08 16.44
N ALA A 41 -4.39 19.43 15.84
CA ALA A 41 -3.56 18.46 16.53
C ALA A 41 -2.84 19.07 17.75
N VAL A 42 -2.23 20.27 17.59
CA VAL A 42 -1.52 20.97 18.68
C VAL A 42 -2.49 21.36 19.80
N VAL A 43 -3.68 21.89 19.47
CA VAL A 43 -4.68 22.27 20.48
C VAL A 43 -5.16 21.05 21.28
N VAL A 44 -5.41 19.93 20.59
CA VAL A 44 -5.83 18.68 21.25
C VAL A 44 -4.70 18.11 22.11
N GLU A 45 -3.46 18.09 21.63
CA GLU A 45 -2.30 17.64 22.40
C GLU A 45 -2.07 18.49 23.66
N PHE A 46 -2.19 19.82 23.54
CA PHE A 46 -2.10 20.74 24.67
C PHE A 46 -3.21 20.48 25.70
N TRP A 47 -4.45 20.26 25.24
CA TRP A 47 -5.56 19.94 26.12
C TRP A 47 -5.37 18.58 26.82
N ILE A 48 -4.91 17.54 26.09
CA ILE A 48 -4.59 16.23 26.66
C ILE A 48 -3.51 16.38 27.73
N THR A 49 -2.45 17.15 27.44
CA THR A 49 -1.35 17.42 28.36
C THR A 49 -1.86 18.10 29.64
N LYS A 50 -2.68 19.15 29.49
CA LYS A 50 -3.21 19.91 30.62
C LYS A 50 -4.17 19.09 31.49
N LYS A 51 -4.97 18.21 30.88
CA LYS A 51 -6.03 17.46 31.57
C LYS A 51 -5.61 16.09 32.08
N HIS A 52 -4.69 15.43 31.38
CA HIS A 52 -4.27 14.03 31.62
C HIS A 52 -2.77 13.88 31.91
N GLY A 53 -2.03 14.99 31.95
CA GLY A 53 -0.61 15.02 32.31
C GLY A 53 0.34 14.90 31.11
N VAL A 54 1.61 15.21 31.36
CA VAL A 54 2.68 15.28 30.35
C VAL A 54 2.87 13.95 29.62
N LEU A 55 2.80 12.82 30.32
CA LEU A 55 2.96 11.50 29.70
C LEU A 55 1.89 11.24 28.63
N ALA A 56 0.63 11.60 28.89
CA ALA A 56 -0.47 11.44 27.93
C ALA A 56 -0.25 12.34 26.71
N GLY A 57 0.23 13.57 26.91
CA GLY A 57 0.65 14.48 25.85
C GLY A 57 1.75 13.88 24.96
N LEU A 58 2.82 13.34 25.56
CA LEU A 58 3.91 12.70 24.83
C LEU A 58 3.45 11.50 24.01
N VAL A 59 2.55 10.66 24.55
CA VAL A 59 1.98 9.52 23.82
C VAL A 59 1.11 10.02 22.66
N ALA A 60 0.31 11.06 22.87
CA ALA A 60 -0.50 11.70 21.83
C ALA A 60 0.39 12.22 20.67
N GLY A 61 1.44 12.98 20.98
CA GLY A 61 2.41 13.48 20.00
C GLY A 61 3.13 12.35 19.26
N ALA A 62 3.54 11.28 19.96
CA ALA A 62 4.16 10.11 19.36
C ALA A 62 3.21 9.38 18.39
N LEU A 63 1.94 9.18 18.76
CA LEU A 63 0.93 8.57 17.90
C LEU A 63 0.65 9.42 16.66
N HIS A 64 0.56 10.74 16.83
CA HIS A 64 0.42 11.67 15.70
C HIS A 64 1.62 11.57 14.75
N PHE A 65 2.85 11.56 15.28
CA PHE A 65 4.07 11.37 14.50
C PHE A 65 4.06 10.03 13.73
N VAL A 66 3.75 8.93 14.42
CA VAL A 66 3.63 7.59 13.80
C VAL A 66 2.61 7.62 12.67
N GLY A 67 1.41 8.16 12.89
CA GLY A 67 0.38 8.29 11.86
C GLY A 67 0.88 9.00 10.61
N SER A 68 1.61 10.11 10.78
CA SER A 68 2.18 10.88 9.67
C SER A 68 3.26 10.13 8.89
N ARG A 69 3.94 9.16 9.52
CA ARG A 69 5.01 8.35 8.94
C ARG A 69 4.52 7.08 8.24
N LEU A 70 3.28 6.66 8.52
CA LEU A 70 2.62 5.51 7.89
C LEU A 70 2.02 5.83 6.51
N VAL A 71 2.21 7.05 6.00
CA VAL A 71 1.78 7.44 4.65
C VAL A 71 3.01 7.69 3.79
N ILE A 72 3.15 6.90 2.72
CA ILE A 72 4.29 6.92 1.79
C ILE A 72 3.79 6.97 0.33
N PRO A 73 4.61 7.24 -0.69
CA PRO A 73 4.15 7.18 -2.07
C PRO A 73 3.73 5.76 -2.44
N GLY A 74 2.59 5.63 -3.11
CA GLY A 74 2.10 4.36 -3.64
C GLY A 74 2.21 4.36 -5.16
N ILE A 75 3.00 3.45 -5.71
CA ILE A 75 3.13 3.26 -7.16
C ILE A 75 2.21 2.11 -7.57
N THR A 76 1.35 2.40 -8.54
CA THR A 76 0.41 1.43 -9.10
C THR A 76 0.38 1.52 -10.62
N GLY A 77 -0.31 0.58 -11.24
CA GLY A 77 -0.37 0.44 -12.69
C GLY A 77 -1.05 -0.85 -13.08
N GLY A 78 -1.49 -0.92 -14.34
CA GLY A 78 -2.05 -2.14 -14.90
C GLY A 78 -0.95 -3.13 -15.30
N ILE A 79 -1.33 -4.39 -15.46
CA ILE A 79 -0.47 -5.37 -16.12
C ILE A 79 -0.01 -4.84 -17.49
N GLY A 80 1.28 -4.98 -17.81
CA GLY A 80 1.85 -4.47 -19.06
C GLY A 80 2.14 -2.95 -19.08
N SER A 81 1.84 -2.19 -18.02
CA SER A 81 2.07 -0.73 -18.04
C SER A 81 3.53 -0.30 -17.84
N GLY A 82 4.41 -1.21 -17.44
CA GLY A 82 5.82 -0.92 -17.16
C GLY A 82 6.07 -0.30 -15.77
N LYS A 83 5.16 -0.52 -14.81
CA LYS A 83 5.34 -0.19 -13.40
C LYS A 83 6.68 -0.64 -12.83
N SER A 84 7.07 -1.90 -13.11
CA SER A 84 8.35 -2.46 -12.66
C SER A 84 9.55 -1.68 -13.20
N THR A 85 9.46 -1.13 -14.42
CA THR A 85 10.52 -0.30 -15.00
C THR A 85 10.65 1.01 -14.24
N ALA A 86 9.54 1.70 -13.96
CA ALA A 86 9.55 2.95 -13.19
C ALA A 86 10.09 2.74 -11.76
N VAL A 87 9.68 1.64 -11.10
CA VAL A 87 10.18 1.27 -9.77
C VAL A 87 11.69 0.97 -9.81
N ALA A 88 12.15 0.19 -10.78
CA ALA A 88 13.57 -0.10 -10.95
C ALA A 88 14.41 1.17 -11.20
N CYS A 89 13.88 2.15 -11.95
CA CYS A 89 14.54 3.45 -12.11
C CYS A 89 14.71 4.19 -10.78
N LEU A 90 13.68 4.19 -9.91
CA LEU A 90 13.76 4.80 -8.58
C LEU A 90 14.80 4.11 -7.68
N GLU A 91 14.81 2.78 -7.67
CA GLU A 91 15.80 1.99 -6.92
C GLU A 91 17.22 2.29 -7.41
N ALA A 92 17.45 2.22 -8.72
CA ALA A 92 18.78 2.35 -9.31
C ALA A 92 19.36 3.76 -9.22
N LYS A 93 18.55 4.81 -9.48
CA LYS A 93 19.04 6.20 -9.52
C LYS A 93 19.12 6.85 -8.14
N TYR A 94 18.19 6.49 -7.25
CA TYR A 94 17.96 7.26 -6.01
C TYR A 94 18.01 6.41 -4.75
N ASN A 95 18.34 5.12 -4.85
CA ASN A 95 18.39 4.19 -3.73
C ASN A 95 17.05 4.14 -2.95
N VAL A 96 15.93 4.34 -3.65
CA VAL A 96 14.61 4.29 -3.03
C VAL A 96 14.30 2.85 -2.63
N GLN A 97 13.95 2.62 -1.37
CA GLN A 97 13.48 1.31 -0.93
C GLN A 97 12.06 1.05 -1.42
N VAL A 98 11.79 -0.18 -1.84
CA VAL A 98 10.47 -0.61 -2.29
C VAL A 98 9.84 -1.59 -1.31
N LEU A 99 8.60 -1.34 -0.94
CA LEU A 99 7.73 -2.27 -0.23
C LEU A 99 6.77 -2.91 -1.22
N ASP A 100 7.16 -4.07 -1.75
CA ASP A 100 6.44 -4.81 -2.79
C ASP A 100 5.30 -5.67 -2.20
N ALA A 101 4.06 -5.34 -2.57
CA ALA A 101 2.87 -6.07 -2.14
C ALA A 101 2.73 -7.46 -2.77
N ASP A 102 3.21 -7.68 -4.01
CA ASP A 102 3.20 -9.01 -4.63
C ASP A 102 4.21 -9.93 -3.94
N LYS A 103 5.37 -9.40 -3.54
CA LYS A 103 6.33 -10.13 -2.72
C LYS A 103 5.71 -10.49 -1.37
N VAL A 104 5.09 -9.54 -0.68
CA VAL A 104 4.39 -9.81 0.59
C VAL A 104 3.29 -10.86 0.42
N ALA A 105 2.48 -10.78 -0.64
CA ALA A 105 1.41 -11.74 -0.91
C ALA A 105 1.94 -13.17 -1.07
N ARG A 106 3.13 -13.35 -1.66
CA ARG A 106 3.79 -14.65 -1.74
C ARG A 106 4.33 -15.11 -0.39
N GLU A 107 5.00 -14.22 0.33
CA GLU A 107 5.66 -14.53 1.61
C GLU A 107 4.66 -14.91 2.71
N ILE A 108 3.48 -14.29 2.78
CA ILE A 108 2.48 -14.64 3.80
C ILE A 108 1.91 -16.05 3.58
N MET A 109 2.02 -16.58 2.36
CA MET A 109 1.57 -17.92 1.98
C MET A 109 2.67 -18.98 2.18
N GLU A 110 3.82 -18.61 2.75
CA GLU A 110 4.87 -19.57 3.10
C GLU A 110 4.48 -20.42 4.32
N PRO A 111 4.99 -21.67 4.41
CA PRO A 111 4.74 -22.53 5.56
C PRO A 111 5.09 -21.84 6.90
N GLY A 112 4.28 -22.09 7.92
CA GLY A 112 4.47 -21.52 9.26
C GLY A 112 3.92 -20.09 9.44
N ARG A 113 3.55 -19.40 8.37
CA ARG A 113 2.94 -18.06 8.45
C ARG A 113 1.48 -18.12 8.90
N PRO A 114 0.96 -17.05 9.54
CA PRO A 114 -0.44 -16.99 9.95
C PRO A 114 -1.44 -17.18 8.79
N ALA A 115 -1.20 -16.53 7.64
CA ALA A 115 -2.09 -16.66 6.48
C ALA A 115 -2.07 -18.09 5.92
N PHE A 116 -0.90 -18.73 5.81
CA PHE A 116 -0.80 -20.14 5.43
C PHE A 116 -1.67 -21.03 6.31
N LYS A 117 -1.56 -20.89 7.64
CA LYS A 117 -2.35 -21.71 8.58
C LYS A 117 -3.86 -21.49 8.43
N GLU A 118 -4.29 -20.24 8.28
CA GLU A 118 -5.69 -19.87 8.12
C GLU A 118 -6.27 -20.38 6.78
N VAL A 119 -5.47 -20.32 5.70
CA VAL A 119 -5.85 -20.88 4.40
C VAL A 119 -5.96 -22.41 4.47
N VAL A 120 -4.96 -23.11 5.01
CA VAL A 120 -5.01 -24.58 5.13
C VAL A 120 -6.19 -25.02 6.01
N SER A 121 -6.45 -24.32 7.12
CA SER A 121 -7.62 -24.59 7.97
C SER A 121 -8.96 -24.37 7.25
N SER A 122 -9.01 -23.49 6.25
CA SER A 122 -10.25 -23.15 5.53
C SER A 122 -10.51 -24.05 4.32
N PHE A 123 -9.46 -24.49 3.63
CA PHE A 123 -9.53 -25.25 2.38
C PHE A 123 -9.12 -26.73 2.52
N GLY A 124 -8.67 -27.13 3.72
CA GLY A 124 -8.24 -28.49 4.06
C GLY A 124 -6.81 -28.81 3.63
N ASP A 125 -6.27 -29.91 4.14
CA ASP A 125 -4.88 -30.31 3.86
C ASP A 125 -4.64 -30.76 2.41
N GLY A 126 -5.71 -31.03 1.64
CA GLY A 126 -5.62 -31.44 0.24
C GLY A 126 -4.98 -30.40 -0.70
N ILE A 127 -4.88 -29.15 -0.25
CA ILE A 127 -4.16 -28.07 -0.95
C ILE A 127 -2.69 -27.95 -0.55
N VAL A 128 -2.17 -28.81 0.33
CA VAL A 128 -0.77 -28.83 0.75
C VAL A 128 0.00 -29.90 -0.03
N THR A 129 1.19 -29.57 -0.53
CA THR A 129 2.08 -30.52 -1.20
C THR A 129 2.81 -31.40 -0.19
N SER A 130 3.44 -32.48 -0.65
CA SER A 130 4.32 -33.32 0.19
C SER A 130 5.48 -32.55 0.83
N GLN A 131 5.87 -31.40 0.26
CA GLN A 131 6.89 -30.50 0.78
C GLN A 131 6.33 -29.49 1.80
N GLY A 132 5.06 -29.60 2.19
CA GLY A 132 4.42 -28.73 3.18
C GLY A 132 4.06 -27.34 2.65
N GLN A 133 4.06 -27.12 1.33
CA GLN A 133 3.74 -25.83 0.71
C GLN A 133 2.32 -25.84 0.12
N ILE A 134 1.72 -24.65 -0.05
CA ILE A 134 0.43 -24.55 -0.75
C ILE A 134 0.62 -24.90 -2.23
N ASN A 135 -0.12 -25.89 -2.70
CA ASN A 135 -0.28 -26.20 -4.12
C ASN A 135 -1.16 -25.11 -4.76
N ARG A 136 -0.49 -24.12 -5.38
CA ARG A 136 -1.16 -22.97 -6.01
C ARG A 136 -2.09 -23.37 -7.15
N GLN A 137 -1.79 -24.44 -7.87
CA GLN A 137 -2.64 -24.93 -8.94
C GLN A 137 -3.96 -25.47 -8.39
N LYS A 138 -3.89 -26.39 -7.41
CA LYS A 138 -5.09 -26.93 -6.75
C LYS A 138 -5.91 -25.86 -6.05
N LEU A 139 -5.25 -24.97 -5.30
CA LEU A 139 -5.95 -23.85 -4.66
C LEU A 139 -6.61 -22.94 -5.71
N GLY A 140 -5.91 -22.68 -6.82
CA GLY A 140 -6.43 -21.98 -7.97
C GLY A 140 -7.71 -22.61 -8.51
N GLU A 141 -7.67 -23.90 -8.84
CA GLU A 141 -8.82 -24.66 -9.35
C GLU A 141 -10.05 -24.54 -8.42
N LEU A 142 -9.86 -24.66 -7.10
CA LEU A 142 -10.93 -24.50 -6.11
C LEU A 142 -11.56 -23.10 -6.13
N VAL A 143 -10.73 -22.05 -6.12
CA VAL A 143 -11.24 -20.66 -6.11
C VAL A 143 -11.70 -20.17 -7.48
N PHE A 144 -11.28 -20.82 -8.56
CA PHE A 144 -11.81 -20.55 -9.90
C PHE A 144 -13.21 -21.13 -10.05
N ALA A 145 -13.46 -22.33 -9.52
CA ALA A 145 -14.75 -23.00 -9.59
C ALA A 145 -15.82 -22.41 -8.66
N ASP A 146 -15.42 -21.85 -7.49
CA ASP A 146 -16.37 -21.31 -6.50
C ASP A 146 -16.09 -19.84 -6.12
N ALA A 147 -17.08 -18.98 -6.35
CA ALA A 147 -17.03 -17.57 -5.99
C ALA A 147 -16.95 -17.34 -4.47
N LYS A 148 -17.58 -18.19 -3.65
CA LYS A 148 -17.51 -18.11 -2.18
C LYS A 148 -16.11 -18.46 -1.70
N ALA A 149 -15.53 -19.56 -2.20
CA ALA A 149 -14.14 -19.92 -1.99
C ALA A 149 -13.18 -18.76 -2.36
N ARG A 150 -13.37 -18.13 -3.52
CA ARG A 150 -12.56 -16.97 -3.94
C ARG A 150 -12.67 -15.79 -2.99
N ALA A 151 -13.88 -15.44 -2.58
CA ALA A 151 -14.12 -14.34 -1.63
C ALA A 151 -13.48 -14.63 -0.27
N LEU A 152 -13.55 -15.88 0.20
CA LEU A 152 -12.91 -16.32 1.43
C LEU A 152 -11.38 -16.20 1.35
N LEU A 153 -10.77 -16.73 0.29
CA LEU A 153 -9.32 -16.62 0.10
C LEU A 153 -8.87 -15.16 0.06
N ASN A 154 -9.55 -14.32 -0.73
CA ASN A 154 -9.25 -12.89 -0.83
C ASN A 154 -9.37 -12.18 0.52
N ARG A 155 -10.39 -12.50 1.32
CA ARG A 155 -10.56 -11.91 2.66
C ARG A 155 -9.38 -12.25 3.57
N ILE A 156 -8.97 -13.53 3.59
CA ILE A 156 -7.84 -14.00 4.40
C ILE A 156 -6.55 -13.31 3.94
N THR A 157 -6.25 -13.38 2.64
CA THR A 157 -5.00 -12.82 2.09
C THR A 157 -4.93 -11.31 2.25
N HIS A 158 -5.98 -10.56 1.92
CA HIS A 158 -5.99 -9.09 2.02
C HIS A 158 -5.70 -8.62 3.44
N LYS A 159 -6.33 -9.23 4.45
CA LYS A 159 -6.08 -8.91 5.87
C LYS A 159 -4.61 -9.10 6.22
N HIS A 160 -4.03 -10.25 5.87
CA HIS A 160 -2.63 -10.56 6.22
C HIS A 160 -1.62 -9.74 5.42
N ILE A 161 -1.92 -9.39 4.16
CA ILE A 161 -1.12 -8.46 3.36
C ILE A 161 -1.07 -7.10 4.07
N ILE A 162 -2.23 -6.52 4.39
CA ILE A 162 -2.32 -5.20 5.03
C ILE A 162 -1.56 -5.18 6.36
N ILE A 163 -1.78 -6.17 7.22
CA ILE A 163 -1.08 -6.28 8.52
C ILE A 163 0.44 -6.37 8.32
N THR A 164 0.90 -7.19 7.38
CA THR A 164 2.33 -7.38 7.13
C THR A 164 2.97 -6.12 6.56
N MET A 165 2.29 -5.46 5.61
CA MET A 165 2.71 -4.19 5.02
C MET A 165 2.81 -3.09 6.07
N LEU A 166 1.78 -2.93 6.91
CA LEU A 166 1.77 -1.97 8.01
C LEU A 166 2.90 -2.21 9.00
N ARG A 167 3.15 -3.48 9.37
CA ARG A 167 4.24 -3.84 10.28
C ARG A 167 5.60 -3.49 9.71
N ARG A 168 5.84 -3.79 8.41
CA ARG A 168 7.09 -3.44 7.72
C ARG A 168 7.26 -1.94 7.59
N LEU A 169 6.20 -1.24 7.24
CA LEU A 169 6.19 0.21 7.12
C LEU A 169 6.51 0.88 8.46
N PHE A 170 5.85 0.45 9.53
CA PHE A 170 6.11 0.93 10.89
C PHE A 170 7.56 0.65 11.30
N SER A 171 8.04 -0.59 11.14
CA SER A 171 9.42 -0.96 11.46
C SER A 171 10.44 -0.16 10.66
N TYR A 172 10.15 0.16 9.40
CA TYR A 172 11.08 0.92 8.56
C TYR A 172 11.05 2.42 8.91
N ARG A 173 9.87 3.04 9.04
CA ARG A 173 9.73 4.50 9.14
C ARG A 173 9.75 5.06 10.56
N VAL A 174 9.48 4.23 11.57
CA VAL A 174 9.35 4.64 12.97
C VAL A 174 10.48 4.12 13.84
N MET A 175 11.00 2.92 13.56
CA MET A 175 12.09 2.36 14.37
C MET A 175 13.47 2.82 13.88
N PRO A 176 14.49 2.92 14.76
CA PRO A 176 15.87 3.17 14.36
C PRO A 176 16.43 2.12 13.37
N PRO A 177 17.49 2.44 12.59
CA PRO A 177 18.05 3.78 12.40
C PRO A 177 17.09 4.70 11.64
N TYR A 178 17.16 6.00 11.89
CA TYR A 178 16.24 6.98 11.29
C TYR A 178 16.71 7.51 9.93
N ASN A 179 18.02 7.46 9.66
CA ASN A 179 18.59 7.87 8.37
C ASN A 179 18.49 6.71 7.37
N LYS A 180 17.28 6.45 6.89
CA LYS A 180 16.99 5.40 5.91
C LYS A 180 16.66 6.04 4.57
N PRO A 181 16.96 5.37 3.44
CA PRO A 181 16.53 5.85 2.14
C PRO A 181 15.00 6.00 2.06
N PRO A 182 14.49 6.86 1.15
CA PRO A 182 13.06 7.02 0.94
C PRO A 182 12.39 5.68 0.64
N LEU A 183 11.14 5.53 1.06
CA LEU A 183 10.38 4.27 0.91
C LEU A 183 9.15 4.53 0.05
N VAL A 184 8.91 3.68 -0.94
CA VAL A 184 7.69 3.65 -1.74
C VAL A 184 6.99 2.31 -1.62
N MET A 185 5.67 2.31 -1.82
CA MET A 185 4.87 1.10 -1.85
C MET A 185 4.63 0.70 -3.30
N ASP A 186 4.95 -0.53 -3.68
CA ASP A 186 4.65 -1.05 -5.01
C ASP A 186 3.44 -2.00 -4.96
N VAL A 187 2.30 -1.55 -5.49
CA VAL A 187 1.02 -2.29 -5.40
C VAL A 187 0.27 -2.22 -6.73
N PRO A 188 0.22 -3.30 -7.53
CA PRO A 188 -0.53 -3.31 -8.80
C PRO A 188 -2.03 -3.02 -8.61
N LEU A 189 -2.62 -3.57 -7.55
CA LEU A 189 -4.05 -3.46 -7.24
C LEU A 189 -4.33 -2.44 -6.13
N LEU A 190 -3.56 -1.34 -6.10
CA LEU A 190 -3.61 -0.36 -5.01
C LEU A 190 -5.00 0.25 -4.81
N LEU A 191 -5.67 0.58 -5.92
CA LEU A 191 -6.95 1.28 -5.93
C LEU A 191 -8.12 0.31 -5.80
N GLU A 192 -7.91 -0.95 -6.19
CA GLU A 192 -8.88 -2.03 -6.07
C GLU A 192 -8.90 -2.66 -4.67
N THR A 193 -7.82 -2.55 -3.91
CA THR A 193 -7.70 -3.12 -2.56
C THR A 193 -8.17 -2.11 -1.50
N PRO A 194 -9.29 -2.36 -0.79
CA PRO A 194 -9.78 -1.46 0.24
C PRO A 194 -8.74 -1.22 1.33
N GLY A 195 -8.57 0.04 1.74
CA GLY A 195 -7.68 0.43 2.84
C GLY A 195 -6.25 0.79 2.43
N LEU A 196 -5.67 0.20 1.38
CA LEU A 196 -4.28 0.49 1.00
C LEU A 196 -4.09 1.93 0.53
N ARG A 197 -5.07 2.50 -0.19
CA ARG A 197 -5.04 3.92 -0.57
C ARG A 197 -4.90 4.87 0.63
N TRP A 198 -5.29 4.48 1.84
CA TRP A 198 -5.13 5.32 3.04
C TRP A 198 -3.67 5.46 3.49
N LEU A 199 -2.80 4.53 3.09
CA LEU A 199 -1.37 4.52 3.40
C LEU A 199 -0.54 5.17 2.30
N CYS A 200 -1.19 5.69 1.26
CA CYS A 200 -0.52 6.21 0.08
C CYS A 200 -0.76 7.71 -0.12
N ASP A 201 0.32 8.47 -0.26
CA ASP A 201 0.35 9.85 -0.76
C ASP A 201 1.76 10.24 -1.26
N PRO A 202 1.96 10.58 -2.55
CA PRO A 202 0.99 10.47 -3.66
C PRO A 202 0.60 9.02 -3.98
N VAL A 203 -0.55 8.87 -4.62
CA VAL A 203 -0.85 7.75 -5.52
C VAL A 203 -0.31 8.07 -6.92
N VAL A 204 0.64 7.28 -7.38
CA VAL A 204 1.31 7.40 -8.68
C VAL A 204 0.83 6.26 -9.58
N VAL A 205 0.28 6.60 -10.74
CA VAL A 205 -0.16 5.60 -11.74
C VAL A 205 0.80 5.59 -12.93
N VAL A 206 1.37 4.43 -13.23
CA VAL A 206 2.11 4.21 -14.49
C VAL A 206 1.12 3.82 -15.58
N TYR A 207 0.96 4.71 -16.55
CA TYR A 207 -0.07 4.67 -17.57
C TYR A 207 0.48 4.30 -18.95
N VAL A 208 -0.35 3.56 -19.69
CA VAL A 208 -0.27 3.33 -21.14
C VAL A 208 -1.69 3.13 -21.67
N ASP A 209 -1.90 3.30 -22.98
CA ASP A 209 -3.18 2.95 -23.58
C ASP A 209 -3.42 1.42 -23.61
N PRO A 210 -4.68 0.97 -23.70
CA PRO A 210 -5.02 -0.46 -23.67
C PRO A 210 -4.36 -1.29 -24.78
N GLN A 211 -4.15 -0.72 -25.96
CA GLN A 211 -3.50 -1.43 -27.08
C GLN A 211 -2.03 -1.67 -26.74
N THR A 212 -1.33 -0.66 -26.25
CA THR A 212 0.05 -0.78 -25.77
C THR A 212 0.18 -1.81 -24.63
N GLN A 213 -0.79 -1.90 -23.71
CA GLN A 213 -0.79 -2.96 -22.68
C GLN A 213 -0.80 -4.36 -23.30
N LEU A 214 -1.70 -4.57 -24.25
CA LEU A 214 -1.86 -5.87 -24.91
C LEU A 214 -0.62 -6.23 -25.72
N ASP A 215 -0.10 -5.30 -26.52
CA ASP A 215 1.08 -5.52 -27.36
C ASP A 215 2.30 -5.90 -26.50
N ARG A 216 2.50 -5.23 -25.36
CA ARG A 216 3.57 -5.55 -24.41
C ARG A 216 3.37 -6.91 -23.76
N LEU A 217 2.12 -7.29 -23.46
CA LEU A 217 1.82 -8.58 -22.86
C LEU A 217 2.01 -9.73 -23.83
N VAL A 218 1.62 -9.57 -25.09
CA VAL A 218 1.85 -10.56 -26.15
C VAL A 218 3.35 -10.79 -26.34
N LYS A 219 4.15 -9.71 -26.37
CA LYS A 219 5.62 -9.82 -26.46
C LYS A 219 6.24 -10.49 -25.23
N ARG A 220 5.71 -10.23 -24.03
CA ARG A 220 6.22 -10.81 -22.77
C ARG A 220 5.80 -12.26 -22.57
N CYS A 221 4.61 -12.64 -23.04
CA CYS A 221 4.00 -13.95 -22.85
C CYS A 221 3.60 -14.55 -24.21
N PRO A 222 4.56 -14.91 -25.08
CA PRO A 222 4.27 -15.33 -26.46
C PRO A 222 3.45 -16.62 -26.57
N THR A 223 3.41 -17.42 -25.50
CA THR A 223 2.68 -18.70 -25.45
C THR A 223 1.25 -18.57 -24.92
N GLU A 224 0.85 -17.42 -24.38
CA GLU A 224 -0.52 -17.20 -23.88
C GLU A 224 -1.44 -16.67 -25.00
N SER A 225 -2.70 -17.11 -25.01
CA SER A 225 -3.69 -16.61 -25.97
C SER A 225 -4.02 -15.13 -25.72
N VAL A 226 -4.24 -14.37 -26.79
CA VAL A 226 -4.65 -12.96 -26.75
C VAL A 226 -5.91 -12.78 -25.89
N THR A 227 -6.85 -13.74 -25.96
CA THR A 227 -8.06 -13.75 -25.13
C THR A 227 -7.73 -13.84 -23.63
N ASN A 228 -6.81 -14.71 -23.22
CA ASN A 228 -6.40 -14.83 -21.82
C ASN A 228 -5.70 -13.57 -21.31
N LEU A 229 -4.82 -12.96 -22.13
CA LEU A 229 -4.17 -11.70 -21.80
C LEU A 229 -5.18 -10.56 -21.65
N THR A 230 -6.15 -10.49 -22.55
CA THR A 230 -7.26 -9.51 -22.50
C THR A 230 -8.09 -9.70 -21.24
N ASN A 231 -8.41 -10.94 -20.86
CA ASN A 231 -9.15 -11.25 -19.63
C ASN A 231 -8.37 -10.82 -18.38
N ARG A 232 -7.04 -10.96 -18.37
CA ARG A 232 -6.19 -10.46 -17.29
C ARG A 232 -6.23 -8.94 -17.18
N ILE A 233 -6.16 -8.22 -18.29
CA ILE A 233 -6.31 -6.75 -18.31
C ILE A 233 -7.68 -6.37 -17.74
N LYS A 234 -8.76 -7.00 -18.22
CA LYS A 234 -10.14 -6.72 -17.80
C LYS A 234 -10.46 -7.10 -16.35
N SER A 235 -9.67 -7.97 -15.74
CA SER A 235 -9.82 -8.33 -14.32
C SER A 235 -9.36 -7.23 -13.36
N GLN A 236 -8.64 -6.22 -13.86
CA GLN A 236 -8.15 -5.07 -13.10
C GLN A 236 -9.00 -3.84 -13.40
N MET A 237 -8.95 -2.83 -12.52
CA MET A 237 -9.54 -1.52 -12.83
C MET A 237 -8.87 -0.94 -14.08
N ARG A 238 -9.66 -0.35 -14.98
CA ARG A 238 -9.12 0.26 -16.21
C ARG A 238 -8.09 1.33 -15.85
N LEU A 239 -7.03 1.42 -16.64
CA LEU A 239 -5.97 2.39 -16.40
C LEU A 239 -6.49 3.84 -16.42
N ASP A 240 -7.43 4.16 -17.31
CA ASP A 240 -8.10 5.47 -17.35
C ASP A 240 -8.78 5.82 -16.03
N ASP A 241 -9.49 4.86 -15.43
CA ASP A 241 -10.17 5.03 -14.15
C ASP A 241 -9.15 5.18 -13.01
N LYS A 242 -8.01 4.47 -13.08
CA LYS A 242 -6.90 4.66 -12.12
C LYS A 242 -6.31 6.06 -12.23
N VAL A 243 -6.12 6.56 -13.45
CA VAL A 243 -5.59 7.91 -13.71
C VAL A 243 -6.48 8.98 -13.09
N ALA A 244 -7.81 8.83 -13.18
CA ALA A 244 -8.76 9.76 -12.55
C ALA A 244 -8.64 9.82 -11.01
N LEU A 245 -8.07 8.79 -10.39
CA LEU A 245 -7.85 8.69 -8.94
C LEU A 245 -6.40 8.97 -8.52
N ALA A 246 -5.51 9.23 -9.47
CA ALA A 246 -4.09 9.43 -9.24
C ALA A 246 -3.76 10.86 -8.82
N ASP A 247 -2.75 11.00 -7.98
CA ASP A 247 -2.14 12.30 -7.67
C ASP A 247 -1.07 12.68 -8.71
N ARG A 248 -0.41 11.65 -9.29
CA ARG A 248 0.60 11.77 -10.34
C ARG A 248 0.44 10.65 -11.35
N VAL A 249 0.72 10.94 -12.61
CA VAL A 249 0.71 9.96 -13.70
C VAL A 249 2.08 9.94 -14.35
N LEU A 250 2.65 8.74 -14.50
CA LEU A 250 3.83 8.50 -15.31
C LEU A 250 3.37 7.91 -16.64
N ASP A 251 3.46 8.70 -17.71
CA ASP A 251 3.11 8.27 -19.05
C ASP A 251 4.24 7.44 -19.66
N ASN A 252 4.00 6.15 -19.82
CA ASN A 252 4.94 5.19 -20.36
C ASN A 252 4.60 4.74 -21.79
N ARG A 253 3.90 5.58 -22.56
CA ARG A 253 3.66 5.33 -24.00
C ARG A 253 4.90 5.59 -24.86
N GLY A 254 5.75 6.51 -24.42
CA GLY A 254 6.99 6.89 -25.11
C GLY A 254 8.16 5.91 -24.90
N ASP A 255 9.36 6.41 -25.13
CA ASP A 255 10.60 5.68 -24.88
C ASP A 255 11.00 5.69 -23.39
N LEU A 256 12.03 4.89 -23.07
CA LEU A 256 12.53 4.76 -21.70
C LEU A 256 13.07 6.09 -21.15
N LYS A 257 13.68 6.94 -21.99
CA LYS A 257 14.22 8.23 -21.57
C LYS A 257 13.12 9.18 -21.11
N ASN A 258 11.98 9.20 -21.80
CA ASN A 258 10.82 9.98 -21.39
C ASN A 258 10.24 9.50 -20.06
N LEU A 259 10.20 8.19 -19.82
CA LEU A 259 9.78 7.64 -18.53
C LEU A 259 10.76 8.05 -17.42
N GLU A 260 12.06 7.91 -17.67
CA GLU A 260 13.11 8.28 -16.72
C GLU A 260 13.01 9.74 -16.29
N LYS A 261 12.82 10.66 -17.22
CA LYS A 261 12.66 12.10 -16.90
C LYS A 261 11.45 12.35 -15.98
N GLN A 262 10.35 11.63 -16.19
CA GLN A 262 9.16 11.73 -15.33
C GLN A 262 9.41 11.11 -13.94
N VAL A 263 10.20 10.03 -13.87
CA VAL A 263 10.64 9.44 -12.60
C VAL A 263 11.53 10.43 -11.83
N ASP A 264 12.43 11.12 -12.51
CA ASP A 264 13.30 12.14 -11.90
C ASP A 264 12.45 13.29 -11.32
N ASP A 265 11.45 13.78 -12.06
CA ASP A 265 10.51 14.81 -11.59
C ASP A 265 9.67 14.34 -10.37
N LEU A 266 9.18 13.09 -10.43
CA LEU A 266 8.45 12.48 -9.33
C LEU A 266 9.32 12.40 -8.06
N TYR A 267 10.57 11.98 -8.21
CA TYR A 267 11.49 11.85 -7.09
C TYR A 267 11.73 13.20 -6.40
N GLU A 268 12.11 14.21 -7.18
CA GLU A 268 12.44 15.54 -6.66
C GLU A 268 11.24 16.22 -5.98
N LYS A 269 10.04 16.10 -6.56
CA LYS A 269 8.84 16.78 -6.03
C LYS A 269 8.16 16.03 -4.89
N GLU A 270 8.12 14.70 -4.94
CA GLU A 270 7.24 13.93 -4.07
C GLU A 270 7.96 13.00 -3.09
N ILE A 271 9.15 12.49 -3.43
CA ILE A 271 9.81 11.38 -2.70
C ILE A 271 11.01 11.84 -1.87
N LYS A 272 11.86 12.71 -2.41
CA LYS A 272 13.17 13.10 -1.84
C LYS A 272 13.10 13.59 -0.39
N ASN A 273 12.07 14.37 -0.05
CA ASN A 273 11.94 15.04 1.25
C ASN A 273 10.97 14.32 2.21
N MET A 274 10.76 13.00 2.07
CA MET A 274 9.73 12.26 2.82
C MET A 274 10.14 11.64 4.15
#